data_AF-A0A0T5ZJF3-F1
#
_entry.id   AF-A0A0T5ZJF3-F1
#
_cell.length_a   1.000
_cell.length_b   1.000
_cell.length_c   1.000
_cell.angle_alpha   90.00
_cell.angle_beta   90.00
_cell.angle_gamma   90.00
#
_symmetry.space_group_name_H-M   'P 1'
#
loop_
_entity.id
_entity.type
_entity.pdbx_description
1 polymer ?
#
loop_
_entity_poly.entity_id
_entity_poly.type
_entity_poly.pdbx_seq_one_letter_code
_entity_poly.pdbx_strand_id
1 'polypeptide(L)'
;MASLRSPRTAVALAALAFLAFFGRALLDWRFVYPDFMAETDIATAAAAMAFYLAVGAIWIWALVGLAAGRRSGANAVLILALLFLVVTGVATPVAFCAFPCQTAWPLMEIANWSGIVVGVLSSASAFLSRPSA
;
A
#
# COMPACT_ATOMS: atom_id res chain seq x y z
N MET A 1 -5.56 9.86 -20.57
CA MET A 1 -5.49 10.86 -19.48
C MET A 1 -6.84 11.22 -18.87
N ALA A 2 -7.93 11.36 -19.65
CA ALA A 2 -9.26 11.70 -19.10
C ALA A 2 -9.77 10.75 -18.00
N SER A 3 -9.48 9.44 -18.10
CA SER A 3 -9.93 8.43 -17.11
C SER A 3 -9.32 8.62 -15.71
N LEU A 4 -8.05 9.04 -15.60
CA LEU A 4 -7.36 9.18 -14.31
C LEU A 4 -7.79 10.41 -13.49
N ARG A 5 -8.45 11.38 -14.12
CA ARG A 5 -9.01 12.56 -13.44
C ARG A 5 -10.38 12.30 -12.82
N SER A 6 -11.05 11.22 -13.23
CA SER A 6 -12.38 10.86 -12.74
C SER A 6 -12.32 10.54 -11.23
N PRO A 7 -13.17 11.18 -10.39
CA PRO A 7 -13.25 10.87 -8.97
C PRO A 7 -13.55 9.39 -8.69
N ARG A 8 -14.39 8.76 -9.51
CA ARG A 8 -14.72 7.33 -9.37
C ARG A 8 -13.49 6.46 -9.62
N THR A 9 -12.70 6.80 -10.64
CA THR A 9 -11.45 6.09 -10.94
C THR A 9 -10.43 6.29 -9.81
N ALA A 10 -10.32 7.50 -9.26
CA ALA A 10 -9.42 7.77 -8.15
C ALA A 10 -9.77 6.95 -6.90
N VAL A 11 -11.06 6.90 -6.54
CA VAL A 11 -11.53 6.06 -5.42
C VAL A 11 -11.30 4.57 -5.69
N ALA A 12 -11.59 4.08 -6.89
CA ALA A 12 -11.37 2.69 -7.26
C ALA A 12 -9.89 2.30 -7.19
N LEU A 13 -8.99 3.11 -7.74
CA LEU A 13 -7.55 2.88 -7.68
C LEU A 13 -7.02 2.98 -6.25
N ALA A 14 -7.53 3.91 -5.44
CA ALA A 14 -7.17 4.01 -4.03
C ALA A 14 -7.61 2.78 -3.23
N ALA A 15 -8.78 2.20 -3.55
CA ALA A 15 -9.26 0.98 -2.92
C ALA A 15 -8.42 -0.24 -3.37
N LEU A 16 -8.05 -0.32 -4.65
CA LEU A 16 -7.12 -1.33 -5.14
C LEU A 16 -5.75 -1.21 -4.47
N ALA A 17 -5.26 0.02 -4.26
CA ALA A 17 -4.01 0.26 -3.55
C ALA A 17 -4.09 -0.21 -2.08
N PHE A 18 -5.21 0.04 -1.40
CA PHE A 18 -5.45 -0.49 -0.06
C PHE A 18 -5.42 -2.03 -0.04
N LEU A 19 -6.11 -2.68 -0.98
CA LEU A 19 -6.13 -4.14 -1.09
C LEU A 19 -4.75 -4.72 -1.41
N ALA A 20 -3.97 -4.05 -2.26
CA ALA A 20 -2.59 -4.45 -2.54
C ALA A 20 -1.70 -4.35 -1.29
N PHE A 21 -1.82 -3.26 -0.52
CA PHE A 21 -1.11 -3.09 0.75
C PHE A 21 -1.50 -4.18 1.75
N PHE A 22 -2.80 -4.42 1.93
CA PHE A 22 -3.30 -5.43 2.85
C PHE A 22 -2.87 -6.84 2.43
N GLY A 23 -2.93 -7.16 1.14
CA GLY A 23 -2.43 -8.42 0.60
C GLY A 23 -0.94 -8.60 0.87
N ARG A 24 -0.13 -7.54 0.68
CA ARG A 24 1.31 -7.58 1.00
C ARG A 24 1.56 -7.82 2.50
N ALA A 25 0.79 -7.18 3.38
CA ALA A 25 0.87 -7.38 4.83
C ALA A 25 0.61 -8.83 5.25
N LEU A 26 -0.38 -9.49 4.63
CA LEU A 26 -0.66 -10.91 4.89
C LEU A 26 0.50 -11.81 4.43
N LEU A 27 1.13 -11.47 3.30
CA LEU A 27 2.32 -12.19 2.83
C LEU A 27 3.52 -11.97 3.74
N ASP A 28 3.74 -10.75 4.24
CA ASP A 28 4.79 -10.47 5.22
C ASP A 28 4.59 -11.29 6.50
N TRP A 29 3.36 -11.29 7.03
CA TRP A 29 3.02 -12.08 8.21
C TRP A 29 3.32 -13.57 8.02
N ARG A 30 2.98 -14.13 6.85
CA ARG A 30 3.12 -15.57 6.60
C ARG A 30 4.54 -15.99 6.21
N PHE A 31 5.26 -15.19 5.44
CA PHE A 31 6.48 -15.62 4.75
C PHE A 31 7.73 -14.82 5.11
N VAL A 32 7.61 -13.68 5.79
CA VAL A 32 8.74 -12.82 6.14
C VAL A 32 8.97 -12.81 7.64
N TYR A 33 7.93 -12.57 8.43
CA TYR A 33 8.06 -12.46 9.89
C TYR A 33 8.64 -13.69 10.59
N PRO A 34 8.34 -14.95 10.19
CA PRO A 34 8.97 -16.12 10.82
C PRO A 34 10.51 -16.12 10.75
N ASP A 35 11.12 -15.36 9.84
CA ASP A 35 12.58 -15.25 9.74
C ASP A 35 13.18 -14.27 10.76
N PHE A 36 12.36 -13.40 11.37
CA PHE A 36 12.81 -12.31 12.26
C PHE A 36 12.22 -12.40 13.68
N MET A 37 11.16 -13.17 13.87
CA MET A 37 10.49 -13.34 15.16
C MET A 37 10.20 -14.81 15.45
N ALA A 38 10.43 -15.20 16.70
CA ALA A 38 9.94 -16.49 17.19
C ALA A 38 8.40 -16.46 17.29
N GLU A 39 7.76 -17.62 17.12
CA GLU A 39 6.28 -17.73 17.23
C GLU A 39 5.73 -17.27 18.60
N THR A 40 6.58 -17.28 19.64
CA THR A 40 6.25 -16.85 21.00
C THR A 40 6.48 -15.36 21.26
N ASP A 41 7.00 -14.59 20.29
CA ASP A 41 7.21 -13.14 20.42
C ASP A 41 5.90 -12.36 20.23
N ILE A 42 5.07 -12.39 21.27
CA ILE A 42 3.76 -11.72 21.30
C ILE A 42 3.90 -10.20 21.19
N ALA A 43 4.98 -9.62 21.72
CA ALA A 43 5.17 -8.17 21.78
C ALA A 43 5.39 -7.59 20.38
N THR A 44 6.31 -8.18 19.61
CA THR A 44 6.58 -7.75 18.23
C THR A 44 5.39 -8.04 17.32
N ALA A 45 4.71 -9.17 17.52
CA ALA A 45 3.45 -9.49 16.84
C ALA A 45 2.38 -8.43 17.07
N ALA A 46 2.13 -8.05 18.33
CA ALA A 46 1.16 -7.02 18.70
C ALA A 46 1.53 -5.66 18.10
N ALA A 47 2.81 -5.29 18.12
CA ALA A 47 3.29 -4.04 17.53
C ALA A 47 3.06 -4.00 16.01
N ALA A 48 3.36 -5.07 15.29
CA ALA A 48 3.13 -5.16 13.86
C ALA A 48 1.64 -5.12 13.51
N MET A 49 0.80 -5.85 14.25
CA MET A 49 -0.66 -5.80 14.09
C MET A 49 -1.20 -4.39 14.32
N ALA A 50 -0.78 -3.72 15.40
CA ALA A 50 -1.18 -2.35 15.71
C ALA A 50 -0.77 -1.38 14.59
N PHE A 51 0.43 -1.54 14.04
CA PHE A 51 0.90 -0.77 12.90
C PHE A 51 0.01 -0.96 11.66
N TYR A 52 -0.26 -2.19 11.23
CA TYR A 52 -1.10 -2.45 10.06
C TYR A 52 -2.55 -1.98 10.27
N LEU A 53 -3.10 -2.12 11.47
CA LEU A 53 -4.43 -1.59 11.83
C LEU A 53 -4.45 -0.05 11.75
N ALA A 54 -3.44 0.62 12.29
CA ALA A 54 -3.35 2.08 12.23
C ALA A 54 -3.24 2.57 10.78
N VAL A 55 -2.35 1.98 9.99
CA VAL A 55 -2.22 2.32 8.56
C VAL A 55 -3.52 2.04 7.81
N GLY A 56 -4.17 0.90 8.07
CA GLY A 56 -5.45 0.56 7.47
C GLY A 56 -6.57 1.54 7.82
N ALA A 57 -6.66 1.96 9.08
CA ALA A 57 -7.62 2.96 9.53
C ALA A 57 -7.39 4.33 8.85
N ILE A 58 -6.12 4.77 8.74
CA ILE A 58 -5.76 6.00 8.02
C ILE A 58 -6.12 5.87 6.53
N TRP A 59 -5.92 4.69 5.93
CA TRP A 59 -6.27 4.45 4.54
C TRP A 59 -7.79 4.53 4.29
N ILE A 60 -8.59 3.94 5.18
CA ILE A 60 -10.06 4.02 5.13
C ILE A 60 -10.51 5.48 5.28
N TRP A 61 -9.94 6.22 6.24
CA TRP A 61 -10.21 7.65 6.39
C TRP A 61 -9.85 8.44 5.12
N ALA A 62 -8.69 8.14 4.51
CA ALA A 62 -8.25 8.77 3.28
C ALA A 62 -9.20 8.47 2.10
N LEU A 63 -9.68 7.23 1.99
CA LEU A 63 -10.67 6.80 0.99
C LEU A 63 -11.99 7.54 1.13
N VAL A 64 -12.54 7.60 2.35
CA VAL A 64 -13.78 8.33 2.63
C VAL A 64 -13.59 9.82 2.32
N GLY A 65 -12.46 10.39 2.72
CA GLY A 65 -12.11 11.78 2.41
C GLY A 65 -12.02 12.04 0.91
N LEU A 66 -11.35 11.17 0.15
CA LEU A 66 -11.21 11.26 -1.30
C LEU A 66 -12.58 11.15 -2.00
N ALA A 67 -13.42 10.20 -1.56
CA ALA A 67 -14.77 10.02 -2.10
C ALA A 67 -15.68 11.23 -1.82
N ALA A 68 -15.49 11.90 -0.69
CA ALA A 68 -16.15 13.15 -0.35
C ALA A 68 -15.54 14.39 -1.05
N GLY A 69 -14.57 14.20 -1.96
CA GLY A 69 -13.90 15.31 -2.67
C GLY A 69 -13.01 16.17 -1.77
N ARG A 70 -12.55 15.65 -0.63
CA ARG A 70 -11.69 16.41 0.31
C ARG A 70 -10.23 16.32 -0.11
N ARG A 71 -9.57 17.47 -0.20
CA ARG A 71 -8.13 17.56 -0.51
C ARG A 71 -7.24 16.80 0.48
N SER A 72 -7.62 16.77 1.77
CA SER A 72 -6.90 15.99 2.78
C SER A 72 -6.93 14.49 2.50
N GLY A 73 -8.07 13.96 2.01
CA GLY A 73 -8.18 12.55 1.63
C GLY A 73 -7.33 12.21 0.40
N ALA A 74 -7.35 13.07 -0.62
CA ALA A 74 -6.50 12.92 -1.80
C ALA A 74 -5.00 12.94 -1.46
N ASN A 75 -4.57 13.87 -0.61
CA ASN A 75 -3.17 13.94 -0.16
C ASN A 75 -2.77 12.71 0.65
N ALA A 76 -3.66 12.21 1.52
CA ALA A 76 -3.40 11.03 2.32
C ALA A 76 -3.26 9.77 1.45
N VAL A 77 -4.16 9.55 0.49
CA VAL A 77 -4.05 8.45 -0.49
C VAL A 77 -2.73 8.54 -1.26
N LEU A 78 -2.36 9.73 -1.73
CA LEU A 78 -1.11 9.96 -2.44
C LEU A 78 0.10 9.55 -1.57
N ILE A 79 0.17 10.03 -0.34
CA ILE A 79 1.29 9.73 0.58
C ILE A 79 1.33 8.24 0.89
N LEU A 80 0.20 7.62 1.24
CA LEU A 80 0.12 6.21 1.60
C LEU A 80 0.52 5.30 0.43
N ALA A 81 0.00 5.57 -0.78
CA ALA A 81 0.32 4.78 -1.96
C ALA A 81 1.80 4.91 -2.36
N LEU A 82 2.36 6.13 -2.32
CA LEU A 82 3.78 6.32 -2.59
C LEU A 82 4.65 5.61 -1.56
N LEU A 83 4.37 5.82 -0.26
CA LEU A 83 5.22 5.28 0.80
C LEU A 83 5.13 3.75 0.88
N PHE A 84 3.93 3.19 0.93
CA PHE A 84 3.72 1.78 1.28
C PHE A 84 3.61 0.83 0.10
N LEU A 85 3.52 1.33 -1.13
CA LEU A 85 3.54 0.48 -2.32
C LEU A 85 4.70 0.78 -3.25
N VAL A 86 4.99 2.06 -3.52
CA VAL A 86 6.06 2.43 -4.46
C VAL A 86 7.42 2.36 -3.78
N VAL A 87 7.61 3.08 -2.68
CA VAL A 87 8.90 3.14 -1.98
C VAL A 87 9.27 1.78 -1.40
N THR A 88 8.35 1.11 -0.70
CA THR A 88 8.58 -0.27 -0.21
C THR A 88 8.77 -1.27 -1.34
N GLY A 89 7.99 -1.18 -2.42
CA GLY A 89 8.10 -2.06 -3.57
C GLY A 89 9.46 -1.94 -4.26
N VAL A 90 10.02 -0.72 -4.35
CA VAL A 90 11.37 -0.47 -4.89
C VAL A 90 12.46 -0.81 -3.87
N ALA A 91 12.24 -0.54 -2.58
CA ALA A 91 13.21 -0.85 -1.53
C ALA A 91 13.38 -2.36 -1.33
N THR A 92 12.32 -3.15 -1.55
CA THR A 92 12.36 -4.62 -1.42
C THR A 92 13.47 -5.26 -2.26
N PRO A 93 13.52 -5.09 -3.61
CA PRO A 93 14.57 -5.66 -4.45
C PRO A 93 15.99 -5.15 -4.18
N VAL A 94 16.12 -3.96 -3.58
CA VAL A 94 17.41 -3.28 -3.37
C VAL A 94 18.01 -3.56 -2.00
N ALA A 95 17.17 -3.70 -0.97
CA ALA A 95 17.62 -3.72 0.43
C ALA A 95 17.18 -4.96 1.22
N PHE A 96 16.10 -5.64 0.82
CA PHE A 96 15.49 -6.70 1.63
C PHE A 96 15.51 -8.07 0.98
N CYS A 97 15.28 -8.16 -0.34
CA CYS A 97 15.20 -9.41 -1.07
C CYS A 97 15.75 -9.21 -2.49
N ALA A 98 16.95 -9.71 -2.79
CA ALA A 98 17.56 -9.50 -4.11
C ALA A 98 16.66 -10.01 -5.25
N PHE A 99 16.57 -9.25 -6.34
CA PHE A 99 15.77 -9.63 -7.51
C PHE A 99 16.40 -10.80 -8.28
N PRO A 100 15.64 -11.85 -8.65
CA PRO A 100 14.23 -12.08 -8.31
C PRO A 100 14.04 -12.55 -6.86
N CYS A 101 12.98 -12.06 -6.18
CA CYS A 101 12.80 -12.35 -4.76
C CYS A 101 12.42 -13.81 -4.52
N GLN A 102 13.33 -14.57 -3.89
CA GLN A 102 13.14 -16.01 -3.68
C GLN A 102 12.12 -16.35 -2.60
N THR A 103 11.87 -15.44 -1.65
CA THR A 103 10.87 -15.63 -0.60
C THR A 103 9.49 -15.81 -1.21
N ALA A 104 8.89 -16.99 -1.04
CA ALA A 104 7.57 -17.34 -1.58
C ALA A 104 7.41 -17.05 -3.09
N TRP A 105 8.45 -17.30 -3.89
CA TRP A 105 8.35 -17.16 -5.34
C TRP A 105 7.23 -18.04 -5.94
N PRO A 106 6.40 -17.53 -6.88
CA PRO A 106 6.42 -16.19 -7.50
C PRO A 106 5.52 -15.14 -6.81
N LEU A 107 4.85 -15.50 -5.70
CA LEU A 107 3.83 -14.67 -5.06
C LEU A 107 4.38 -13.33 -4.62
N MET A 108 5.56 -13.32 -4.01
CA MET A 108 6.16 -12.10 -3.48
C MET A 108 6.57 -11.12 -4.58
N GLU A 109 7.08 -11.65 -5.69
CA GLU A 109 7.43 -10.86 -6.85
C GLU A 109 6.20 -10.19 -7.46
N ILE A 110 5.13 -10.97 -7.65
CA ILE A 110 3.85 -10.47 -8.16
C ILE A 110 3.30 -9.38 -7.23
N ALA A 111 3.34 -9.59 -5.91
CA ALA A 111 2.87 -8.62 -4.93
C ALA A 111 3.67 -7.31 -4.98
N ASN A 112 5.00 -7.37 -5.07
CA ASN A 112 5.85 -6.18 -5.14
C ASN A 112 5.57 -5.38 -6.43
N TRP A 113 5.60 -6.02 -7.61
CA TRP A 113 5.40 -5.30 -8.87
C TRP A 113 3.97 -4.79 -9.06
N SER A 114 2.96 -5.62 -8.74
CA SER A 114 1.57 -5.15 -8.80
C SER A 114 1.33 -4.02 -7.79
N GLY A 115 1.93 -4.09 -6.61
CA GLY A 115 1.94 -3.02 -5.62
C GLY A 115 2.48 -1.72 -6.21
N ILE A 116 3.67 -1.74 -6.82
CA ILE A 116 4.25 -0.55 -7.47
C ILE A 116 3.31 0.02 -8.54
N VAL A 117 2.81 -0.83 -9.46
CA VAL A 117 1.94 -0.38 -10.56
C VAL A 117 0.67 0.28 -10.02
N VAL A 118 -0.02 -0.38 -9.09
CA VAL A 118 -1.25 0.15 -8.48
C VAL A 118 -0.95 1.40 -7.65
N GLY A 119 0.17 1.42 -6.92
CA GLY A 119 0.63 2.55 -6.14
C GLY A 119 0.87 3.79 -6.98
N VAL A 120 1.55 3.65 -8.13
CA VAL A 120 1.79 4.75 -9.09
C VAL A 120 0.48 5.26 -9.67
N LEU A 121 -0.41 4.35 -10.12
CA LEU A 121 -1.69 4.74 -10.71
C LEU A 121 -2.61 5.43 -9.70
N SER A 122 -2.70 4.89 -8.48
CA SER A 122 -3.46 5.49 -7.38
C SER A 122 -2.92 6.87 -7.02
N SER A 123 -1.60 7.01 -6.89
CA SER A 123 -0.93 8.28 -6.60
C SER A 123 -1.21 9.32 -7.67
N ALA A 124 -1.03 8.96 -8.95
CA ALA A 124 -1.28 9.85 -10.07
C ALA A 124 -2.75 10.28 -10.13
N SER A 125 -3.68 9.34 -9.94
CA SER A 125 -5.11 9.65 -9.96
C SER A 125 -5.53 10.55 -8.79
N ALA A 126 -5.07 10.25 -7.57
CA ALA A 126 -5.33 11.09 -6.39
C ALA A 126 -4.79 12.52 -6.56
N PHE A 127 -3.59 12.67 -7.12
CA PHE A 127 -3.01 13.98 -7.42
C PHE A 127 -3.80 14.74 -8.47
N LEU A 128 -4.26 14.05 -9.53
CA LEU A 128 -5.00 14.68 -10.63
C LEU A 128 -6.45 15.02 -10.26
N SER A 129 -7.05 14.29 -9.33
CA SER A 129 -8.43 14.50 -8.86
C SER A 129 -8.53 15.40 -7.63
N ARG A 130 -7.41 15.92 -7.11
CA ARG A 130 -7.41 16.79 -5.93
C ARG A 130 -8.12 18.13 -6.25
N PRO A 131 -8.95 18.66 -5.33
CA PRO A 131 -9.52 19.99 -5.49
C PRO A 131 -8.44 21.07 -5.50
N SER A 132 -8.62 22.09 -6.34
CA SER A 132 -7.89 23.35 -6.26
C SER A 132 -8.16 24.02 -4.90
N ALA A 133 -7.16 24.70 -4.35
CA ALA A 133 -7.26 25.42 -3.08
C ALA A 133 -8.34 26.50 -3.13
#